data_AF-A0A0P7I0B5-F1
#
_entry.id   AF-A0A0P7I0B5-F1
#
_cell.length_a   1.000
_cell.length_b   1.000
_cell.length_c   1.000
_cell.angle_alpha   90.00
_cell.angle_beta   90.00
_cell.angle_gamma   90.00
#
_symmetry.space_group_name_H-M   'P 1'
#
loop_
_entity.id
_entity.type
_entity.pdbx_description
1 polymer ?
#
loop_
_entity_poly.entity_id
_entity_poly.type
_entity_poly.pdbx_seq_one_letter_code
_entity_poly.pdbx_strand_id
1 'polypeptide(L)'
;MSILVDDDTRVVVQGITGGEGNFHAEQMIEYGTNVVAGAVPGKGGQTAAGVPVYDTVQKAAIEEDADASVIFVPPAFAGDAIFEALDAPLDLAVAITEGVPTQDMAKVNKRLSEVDTRLIGPNCPGIITPGEAKLGILPGNIFSEGKVGLVSRSGTLTYQVVDSLTQRGIGQSTAIGIGGDPIIGTSFVDALAAFEDDPETEAVVMCGEIGGEDEEQAAAYIAEHMETPVAGFIAGRTAPPGKRMGHAGAIVSGSGTGTAESKIDALNDAGVPVGDTPRRSPTTSRASCNALAVVAVGGAAVDGGGRVLDGAGGRATPFADCRREHRRDASPESLRQRLFGDVEPVGQRLEVGLAGHFEVARLQRFL
;
A
#
# COMPACT_ATOMS: atom_id res chain seq x y z
N MET A 1 14.38 -5.04 -6.69
CA MET A 1 13.53 -4.29 -7.63
C MET A 1 12.23 -4.03 -6.92
N SER A 2 11.86 -2.77 -6.91
CA SER A 2 10.76 -2.19 -6.16
C SER A 2 9.94 -1.34 -7.12
N ILE A 3 8.76 -0.86 -6.71
CA ILE A 3 7.94 0.00 -7.58
C ILE A 3 7.99 1.46 -7.14
N LEU A 4 8.21 2.34 -8.12
CA LEU A 4 8.16 3.81 -8.03
C LEU A 4 9.20 4.51 -7.14
N VAL A 5 9.75 3.86 -6.10
CA VAL A 5 10.80 4.42 -5.23
C VAL A 5 11.81 3.35 -4.78
N ASP A 6 13.08 3.72 -4.80
CA ASP A 6 14.27 2.91 -4.50
C ASP A 6 15.34 3.75 -3.76
N ASP A 7 16.56 3.24 -3.60
CA ASP A 7 17.66 3.92 -2.89
C ASP A 7 18.36 5.01 -3.73
N ASP A 8 18.21 5.00 -5.06
CA ASP A 8 18.69 6.06 -5.95
C ASP A 8 17.75 7.29 -5.96
N THR A 9 16.43 7.08 -5.77
CA THR A 9 15.35 8.09 -5.80
C THR A 9 15.66 9.39 -5.03
N ARG A 10 15.62 10.54 -5.73
CA ARG A 10 16.07 11.86 -5.25
C ARG A 10 14.89 12.79 -4.95
N VAL A 11 14.67 13.10 -3.67
CA VAL A 11 13.41 13.68 -3.18
C VAL A 11 13.49 15.18 -2.84
N VAL A 12 12.55 15.97 -3.38
CA VAL A 12 12.22 17.34 -2.93
C VAL A 12 11.08 17.30 -1.92
N VAL A 13 11.17 18.06 -0.82
CA VAL A 13 10.05 18.22 0.13
C VAL A 13 9.38 19.58 -0.04
N GLN A 14 8.17 19.60 -0.61
CA GLN A 14 7.33 20.80 -0.67
C GLN A 14 6.72 21.10 0.70
N GLY A 15 6.97 22.31 1.19
CA GLY A 15 6.56 22.71 2.55
C GLY A 15 7.55 22.33 3.65
N ILE A 16 8.81 21.98 3.33
CA ILE A 16 9.83 21.50 4.30
C ILE A 16 10.05 22.38 5.55
N THR A 17 9.71 23.67 5.49
CA THR A 17 9.86 24.59 6.64
C THR A 17 8.61 24.71 7.52
N GLY A 18 7.54 23.96 7.22
CA GLY A 18 6.40 23.75 8.11
C GLY A 18 6.67 22.62 9.12
N GLY A 19 5.87 22.53 10.18
CA GLY A 19 6.09 21.53 11.26
C GLY A 19 6.14 20.10 10.76
N GLU A 20 5.06 19.63 10.10
CA GLU A 20 4.97 18.28 9.55
C GLU A 20 6.02 18.03 8.45
N GLY A 21 6.23 19.01 7.56
CA GLY A 21 7.20 18.90 6.47
C GLY A 21 8.65 18.78 6.96
N ASN A 22 9.04 19.53 8.00
CA ASN A 22 10.36 19.41 8.63
C ASN A 22 10.50 18.09 9.37
N PHE A 23 9.53 17.74 10.21
CA PHE A 23 9.54 16.51 11.00
C PHE A 23 9.63 15.26 10.10
N HIS A 24 8.78 15.18 9.06
CA HIS A 24 8.80 14.03 8.17
C HIS A 24 9.99 14.01 7.21
N ALA A 25 10.56 15.15 6.81
CA ALA A 25 11.83 15.18 6.08
C ALA A 25 12.98 14.60 6.93
N GLU A 26 13.07 14.98 8.21
CA GLU A 26 14.07 14.41 9.14
C GLU A 26 13.87 12.90 9.31
N GLN A 27 12.63 12.44 9.45
CA GLN A 27 12.30 11.00 9.53
C GLN A 27 12.48 10.22 8.21
N MET A 28 12.48 10.89 7.06
CA MET A 28 12.81 10.30 5.77
C MET A 28 14.33 10.14 5.63
N ILE A 29 15.10 11.17 5.97
CA ILE A 29 16.57 11.13 6.00
C ILE A 29 17.08 10.09 7.01
N GLU A 30 16.50 10.02 8.22
CA GLU A 30 16.85 9.01 9.22
C GLU A 30 16.55 7.58 8.76
N TYR A 31 15.55 7.38 7.89
CA TYR A 31 15.22 6.07 7.34
C TYR A 31 16.19 5.61 6.25
N GLY A 32 16.79 6.53 5.50
CA GLY A 32 17.67 6.26 4.36
C GLY A 32 17.29 7.01 3.08
N THR A 33 16.09 7.59 3.00
CA THR A 33 15.62 8.30 1.81
C THR A 33 16.55 9.46 1.45
N ASN A 34 16.98 9.52 0.19
CA ASN A 34 17.81 10.58 -0.35
C ASN A 34 17.02 11.87 -0.58
N VAL A 35 16.69 12.58 0.51
CA VAL A 35 16.12 13.93 0.45
C VAL A 35 17.22 14.91 0.06
N VAL A 36 17.06 15.56 -1.09
CA VAL A 36 18.09 16.45 -1.66
C VAL A 36 17.76 17.92 -1.48
N ALA A 37 16.47 18.27 -1.37
CA ALA A 37 16.02 19.65 -1.27
C ALA A 37 14.68 19.79 -0.54
N GLY A 38 14.30 21.04 -0.27
CA GLY A 38 12.89 21.38 -0.13
C GLY A 38 12.50 22.64 -0.90
N ALA A 39 11.20 22.80 -1.15
CA ALA A 39 10.64 23.93 -1.88
C ALA A 39 9.63 24.68 -1.01
N VAL A 40 9.85 25.98 -0.78
CA VAL A 40 8.94 26.88 -0.07
C VAL A 40 9.05 28.30 -0.65
N PRO A 41 8.01 28.82 -1.32
CA PRO A 41 8.02 30.16 -1.91
C PRO A 41 8.38 31.26 -0.90
N GLY A 42 9.34 32.11 -1.27
CA GLY A 42 9.84 33.21 -0.43
C GLY A 42 10.85 32.78 0.64
N LYS A 43 11.36 31.54 0.59
CA LYS A 43 12.39 31.02 1.49
C LYS A 43 13.60 30.42 0.76
N GLY A 44 13.76 30.68 -0.54
CA GLY A 44 14.94 30.28 -1.29
C GLY A 44 16.26 30.74 -0.66
N GLY A 45 17.27 29.87 -0.67
CA GLY A 45 18.58 30.11 -0.05
C GLY A 45 18.63 29.85 1.46
N GLN A 46 17.56 29.34 2.07
CA GLN A 46 17.57 28.83 3.44
C GLN A 46 17.98 27.35 3.48
N THR A 47 18.02 26.77 4.69
CA THR A 47 18.28 25.34 4.93
C THR A 47 17.24 24.81 5.91
N ALA A 48 16.73 23.61 5.69
CA ALA A 48 15.79 22.92 6.58
C ALA A 48 16.06 21.40 6.53
N ALA A 49 15.90 20.68 7.64
CA ALA A 49 16.28 19.26 7.75
C ALA A 49 17.70 18.91 7.22
N GLY A 50 18.63 19.89 7.21
CA GLY A 50 19.98 19.74 6.65
C GLY A 50 20.13 19.98 5.14
N VAL A 51 19.03 20.14 4.39
CA VAL A 51 19.03 20.30 2.93
C VAL A 51 18.74 21.75 2.48
N PRO A 52 19.20 22.18 1.29
CA PRO A 52 18.90 23.50 0.74
C PRO A 52 17.40 23.69 0.48
N VAL A 53 16.93 24.93 0.70
CA VAL A 53 15.55 25.35 0.39
C VAL A 53 15.55 26.24 -0.84
N TYR A 54 14.68 25.92 -1.80
CA TYR A 54 14.43 26.67 -3.02
C TYR A 54 13.07 27.37 -2.97
N ASP A 55 12.90 28.42 -3.77
CA ASP A 55 11.59 29.10 -3.90
C ASP A 55 10.58 28.30 -4.74
N THR A 56 11.05 27.42 -5.63
CA THR A 56 10.20 26.59 -6.51
C THR A 56 10.72 25.17 -6.65
N VAL A 57 9.81 24.22 -6.89
CA VAL A 57 10.12 22.80 -7.16
C VAL A 57 10.93 22.66 -8.44
N GLN A 58 10.53 23.32 -9.53
CA GLN A 58 11.26 23.34 -10.79
C GLN A 58 12.75 23.62 -10.63
N LYS A 59 13.10 24.58 -9.75
CA LYS A 59 14.50 24.93 -9.50
C LYS A 59 15.18 23.89 -8.62
N ALA A 60 14.53 23.41 -7.57
CA ALA A 60 15.06 22.36 -6.71
C ALA A 60 15.38 21.09 -7.51
N ALA A 61 14.47 20.67 -8.37
CA ALA A 61 14.62 19.48 -9.22
C ALA A 61 15.75 19.60 -10.24
N ILE A 62 15.93 20.77 -10.86
CA ILE A 62 17.05 20.99 -11.81
C ILE A 62 18.41 21.07 -11.11
N GLU A 63 18.51 21.82 -10.00
CA GLU A 63 19.81 22.09 -9.36
C GLU A 63 20.31 20.89 -8.54
N GLU A 64 19.39 20.11 -7.95
CA GLU A 64 19.70 18.93 -7.14
C GLU A 64 19.40 17.61 -7.87
N ASP A 65 19.10 17.63 -9.17
CA ASP A 65 18.81 16.44 -10.01
C ASP A 65 17.75 15.54 -9.35
N ALA A 66 16.61 16.11 -8.97
CA ALA A 66 15.56 15.40 -8.23
C ALA A 66 14.48 14.82 -9.15
N ASP A 67 14.01 13.61 -8.85
CA ASP A 67 13.03 12.84 -9.61
C ASP A 67 11.66 12.72 -8.91
N ALA A 68 11.61 12.93 -7.59
CA ALA A 68 10.40 12.82 -6.79
C ALA A 68 10.11 14.05 -5.90
N SER A 69 8.83 14.29 -5.60
CA SER A 69 8.40 15.29 -4.61
C SER A 69 7.44 14.70 -3.57
N VAL A 70 7.57 15.13 -2.30
CA VAL A 70 6.60 14.88 -1.23
C VAL A 70 6.01 16.19 -0.72
N ILE A 71 4.68 16.25 -0.67
CA ILE A 71 3.91 17.48 -0.47
C ILE A 71 3.26 17.48 0.92
N PHE A 72 3.79 18.34 1.80
CA PHE A 72 3.27 18.63 3.15
C PHE A 72 2.63 20.03 3.23
N VAL A 73 2.08 20.51 2.10
CA VAL A 73 1.50 21.85 1.97
C VAL A 73 0.04 21.86 2.47
N PRO A 74 -0.40 22.84 3.28
CA PRO A 74 -1.76 22.89 3.83
C PRO A 74 -2.87 22.86 2.76
N PRO A 75 -4.09 22.37 3.09
CA PRO A 75 -5.10 22.00 2.08
C PRO A 75 -5.53 23.14 1.15
N ALA A 76 -5.53 24.38 1.66
CA ALA A 76 -5.87 25.59 0.90
C ALA A 76 -4.85 25.97 -0.20
N PHE A 77 -3.66 25.37 -0.18
CA PHE A 77 -2.58 25.59 -1.16
C PHE A 77 -2.07 24.29 -1.79
N ALA A 78 -2.58 23.13 -1.34
CA ALA A 78 -2.14 21.81 -1.79
C ALA A 78 -2.42 21.57 -3.28
N GLY A 79 -3.53 22.09 -3.80
CA GLY A 79 -3.85 22.02 -5.24
C GLY A 79 -2.76 22.68 -6.10
N ASP A 80 -2.41 23.93 -5.79
CA ASP A 80 -1.35 24.67 -6.50
C ASP A 80 0.02 24.01 -6.31
N ALA A 81 0.32 23.45 -5.14
CA ALA A 81 1.55 22.71 -4.89
C ALA A 81 1.64 21.40 -5.71
N ILE A 82 0.53 20.69 -5.89
CA ILE A 82 0.48 19.52 -6.78
C ILE A 82 0.70 19.95 -8.23
N PHE A 83 0.06 21.04 -8.69
CA PHE A 83 0.34 21.60 -10.02
C PHE A 83 1.82 21.96 -10.22
N GLU A 84 2.46 22.57 -9.23
CA GLU A 84 3.90 22.88 -9.28
C GLU A 84 4.77 21.62 -9.40
N ALA A 85 4.37 20.51 -8.79
CA ALA A 85 5.07 19.23 -8.92
C ALA A 85 4.86 18.59 -10.30
N LEU A 86 3.64 18.63 -10.84
CA LEU A 86 3.29 18.06 -12.15
C LEU A 86 3.87 18.84 -13.34
N ASP A 87 4.23 20.11 -13.14
CA ASP A 87 4.89 20.94 -14.16
C ASP A 87 6.43 20.93 -14.03
N ALA A 88 6.97 20.29 -12.99
CA ALA A 88 8.41 20.12 -12.75
C ALA A 88 8.94 18.83 -13.43
N PRO A 89 10.27 18.69 -13.64
CA PRO A 89 10.86 17.48 -14.23
C PRO A 89 10.96 16.38 -13.17
N LEU A 90 9.81 15.86 -12.75
CA LEU A 90 9.67 14.81 -11.75
C LEU A 90 8.91 13.62 -12.36
N ASP A 91 9.28 12.41 -11.99
CA ASP A 91 8.56 11.19 -12.33
C ASP A 91 7.44 10.92 -11.30
N LEU A 92 7.60 11.35 -10.04
CA LEU A 92 6.67 11.09 -8.95
C LEU A 92 6.36 12.31 -8.07
N ALA A 93 5.08 12.51 -7.76
CA ALA A 93 4.60 13.40 -6.71
C ALA A 93 3.77 12.63 -5.67
N VAL A 94 3.99 12.89 -4.38
CA VAL A 94 3.28 12.24 -3.26
C VAL A 94 2.57 13.28 -2.40
N ALA A 95 1.25 13.37 -2.52
CA ALA A 95 0.41 14.31 -1.79
C ALA A 95 -0.11 13.71 -0.48
N ILE A 96 0.47 14.13 0.65
CA ILE A 96 0.08 13.62 1.98
C ILE A 96 -1.23 14.29 2.46
N THR A 97 -1.38 15.58 2.18
CA THR A 97 -2.42 16.45 2.74
C THR A 97 -3.85 15.93 2.59
N GLU A 98 -4.58 15.80 3.70
CA GLU A 98 -6.03 15.52 3.73
C GLU A 98 -6.86 16.80 3.49
N GLY A 99 -8.03 16.66 2.86
CA GLY A 99 -9.02 17.74 2.78
C GLY A 99 -8.75 18.77 1.68
N VAL A 100 -7.99 18.40 0.65
CA VAL A 100 -7.79 19.20 -0.56
C VAL A 100 -9.15 19.43 -1.23
N PRO A 101 -9.50 20.66 -1.67
CA PRO A 101 -10.80 20.89 -2.30
C PRO A 101 -10.99 20.02 -3.54
N THR A 102 -12.11 19.29 -3.63
CA THR A 102 -12.40 18.39 -4.75
C THR A 102 -12.44 19.11 -6.10
N GLN A 103 -12.73 20.42 -6.11
CA GLN A 103 -12.67 21.26 -7.32
C GLN A 103 -11.24 21.47 -7.83
N ASP A 104 -10.24 21.47 -6.94
CA ASP A 104 -8.84 21.58 -7.32
C ASP A 104 -8.31 20.22 -7.77
N MET A 105 -8.65 19.15 -7.04
CA MET A 105 -8.34 17.78 -7.49
C MET A 105 -8.98 17.42 -8.83
N ALA A 106 -10.16 17.94 -9.17
CA ALA A 106 -10.74 17.78 -10.51
C ALA A 106 -9.89 18.44 -11.63
N LYS A 107 -9.21 19.56 -11.33
CA LYS A 107 -8.26 20.19 -12.28
C LYS A 107 -6.96 19.42 -12.34
N VAL A 108 -6.43 18.97 -11.20
CA VAL A 108 -5.23 18.11 -11.11
C VAL A 108 -5.43 16.83 -11.91
N ASN A 109 -6.58 16.16 -11.76
CA ASN A 109 -6.92 14.96 -12.54
C ASN A 109 -6.94 15.23 -14.05
N LYS A 110 -7.37 16.43 -14.49
CA LYS A 110 -7.23 16.81 -15.90
C LYS A 110 -5.77 17.00 -16.30
N ARG A 111 -4.93 17.62 -15.45
CA ARG A 111 -3.49 17.82 -15.73
C ARG A 111 -2.72 16.50 -15.81
N LEU A 112 -3.06 15.50 -14.98
CA LEU A 112 -2.48 14.16 -15.03
C LEU A 112 -2.67 13.46 -16.39
N SER A 113 -3.68 13.84 -17.19
CA SER A 113 -3.84 13.35 -18.57
C SER A 113 -2.96 14.07 -19.60
N GLU A 114 -2.07 14.96 -19.17
CA GLU A 114 -1.28 15.88 -20.00
C GLU A 114 0.21 15.94 -19.60
N VAL A 115 0.64 15.08 -18.68
CA VAL A 115 2.00 14.95 -18.14
C VAL A 115 2.30 13.47 -17.87
N ASP A 116 3.58 13.11 -17.82
CA ASP A 116 4.01 11.74 -17.52
C ASP A 116 4.21 11.50 -16.00
N THR A 117 4.32 12.57 -15.20
CA THR A 117 4.49 12.52 -13.74
C THR A 117 3.32 11.83 -13.04
N ARG A 118 3.62 10.79 -12.24
CA ARG A 118 2.63 10.07 -11.43
C ARG A 118 2.32 10.83 -10.14
N LEU A 119 1.06 10.80 -9.69
CA LEU A 119 0.64 11.34 -8.39
C LEU A 119 0.15 10.21 -7.48
N ILE A 120 0.66 10.13 -6.25
CA ILE A 120 0.10 9.32 -5.16
C ILE A 120 -0.65 10.26 -4.20
N GLY A 121 -1.85 9.88 -3.75
CA GLY A 121 -2.73 10.74 -2.94
C GLY A 121 -3.67 11.63 -3.78
N PRO A 122 -4.28 12.68 -3.18
CA PRO A 122 -4.03 13.23 -1.84
C PRO A 122 -4.62 12.37 -0.71
N ASN A 123 -4.58 12.89 0.52
CA ASN A 123 -5.09 12.21 1.72
C ASN A 123 -4.53 10.79 1.89
N CYS A 124 -3.20 10.68 1.86
CA CYS A 124 -2.51 9.39 1.84
C CYS A 124 -1.31 9.35 2.80
N PRO A 125 -0.91 8.16 3.28
CA PRO A 125 0.28 8.00 4.10
C PRO A 125 1.60 8.08 3.29
N GLY A 126 1.51 8.02 1.95
CA GLY A 126 2.64 7.99 1.02
C GLY A 126 3.03 6.59 0.56
N ILE A 127 4.31 6.41 0.24
CA ILE A 127 4.91 5.16 -0.28
C ILE A 127 6.18 4.78 0.51
N ILE A 128 6.44 3.48 0.62
CA ILE A 128 7.68 2.94 1.22
C ILE A 128 8.11 1.65 0.53
N THR A 129 9.39 1.59 0.16
CA THR A 129 10.12 0.37 -0.19
C THR A 129 11.04 0.05 0.99
N PRO A 130 10.83 -1.06 1.73
CA PRO A 130 11.52 -1.26 3.01
C PRO A 130 13.03 -1.43 2.85
N GLY A 131 13.80 -0.61 3.56
CA GLY A 131 15.27 -0.63 3.52
C GLY A 131 15.90 0.24 2.42
N GLU A 132 15.10 0.73 1.46
CA GLU A 132 15.54 1.61 0.37
C GLU A 132 15.08 3.06 0.65
N ALA A 133 13.79 3.35 0.44
CA ALA A 133 13.24 4.69 0.61
C ALA A 133 11.82 4.71 1.17
N LYS A 134 11.50 5.78 1.90
CA LYS A 134 10.12 6.16 2.25
C LYS A 134 9.83 7.60 1.87
N LEU A 135 8.68 7.85 1.25
CA LEU A 135 8.19 9.17 0.89
C LEU A 135 6.84 9.37 1.58
N GLY A 136 6.83 10.13 2.68
CA GLY A 136 5.63 10.39 3.47
C GLY A 136 5.70 9.96 4.94
N ILE A 137 4.52 9.69 5.52
CA ILE A 137 4.29 9.55 6.97
C ILE A 137 4.26 8.10 7.46
N LEU A 138 4.55 7.14 6.59
CA LEU A 138 4.68 5.72 6.94
C LEU A 138 5.75 5.52 8.04
N PRO A 139 5.45 4.78 9.13
CA PRO A 139 6.38 4.52 10.22
C PRO A 139 7.33 3.38 9.82
N GLY A 140 8.52 3.71 9.30
CA GLY A 140 9.44 2.74 8.70
C GLY A 140 9.87 1.57 9.61
N ASN A 141 9.75 1.71 10.93
CA ASN A 141 10.17 0.71 11.91
C ASN A 141 9.27 -0.53 12.04
N ILE A 142 8.09 -0.55 11.40
CA ILE A 142 7.23 -1.76 11.34
C ILE A 142 7.35 -2.52 10.01
N PHE A 143 8.09 -1.97 9.05
CA PHE A 143 8.31 -2.56 7.73
C PHE A 143 9.55 -3.45 7.75
N SER A 144 9.56 -4.44 6.86
CA SER A 144 10.73 -5.29 6.61
C SER A 144 10.75 -5.68 5.14
N GLU A 145 11.94 -5.81 4.56
CA GLU A 145 12.13 -6.26 3.18
C GLU A 145 11.48 -7.65 2.99
N GLY A 146 10.82 -7.83 1.85
CA GLY A 146 10.14 -9.07 1.49
C GLY A 146 9.49 -8.98 0.12
N LYS A 147 8.54 -9.88 -0.15
CA LYS A 147 8.02 -10.11 -1.52
C LYS A 147 6.53 -9.84 -1.69
N VAL A 148 5.93 -9.11 -0.74
CA VAL A 148 4.51 -8.80 -0.76
C VAL A 148 4.30 -7.31 -1.05
N GLY A 149 3.75 -7.02 -2.22
CA GLY A 149 3.26 -5.70 -2.56
C GLY A 149 2.04 -5.35 -1.70
N LEU A 150 1.85 -4.08 -1.38
CA LEU A 150 0.67 -3.63 -0.65
C LEU A 150 0.11 -2.33 -1.26
N VAL A 151 -1.20 -2.32 -1.53
CA VAL A 151 -1.94 -1.13 -1.95
C VAL A 151 -3.15 -0.89 -1.05
N SER A 152 -3.34 0.35 -0.57
CA SER A 152 -4.38 0.67 0.42
C SER A 152 -4.92 2.10 0.30
N ARG A 153 -6.21 2.30 0.53
CA ARG A 153 -6.78 3.65 0.71
C ARG A 153 -6.53 4.24 2.11
N SER A 154 -6.28 3.39 3.11
CA SER A 154 -6.24 3.79 4.52
C SER A 154 -4.87 3.56 5.16
N GLY A 155 -4.28 4.63 5.70
CA GLY A 155 -2.98 4.56 6.39
C GLY A 155 -2.98 3.64 7.62
N THR A 156 -3.92 3.79 8.54
CA THR A 156 -3.91 2.98 9.78
C THR A 156 -4.20 1.50 9.53
N LEU A 157 -4.94 1.16 8.47
CA LEU A 157 -5.12 -0.21 8.01
C LEU A 157 -3.84 -0.78 7.40
N THR A 158 -3.12 0.00 6.57
CA THR A 158 -1.80 -0.37 6.06
C THR A 158 -0.87 -0.79 7.20
N TYR A 159 -0.79 0.01 8.27
CA TYR A 159 0.10 -0.29 9.40
C TYR A 159 -0.24 -1.63 10.08
N GLN A 160 -1.53 -1.98 10.20
CA GLN A 160 -1.97 -3.25 10.80
C GLN A 160 -1.64 -4.46 9.94
N VAL A 161 -1.78 -4.34 8.61
CA VAL A 161 -1.44 -5.40 7.67
C VAL A 161 0.07 -5.61 7.62
N VAL A 162 0.84 -4.53 7.48
CA VAL A 162 2.31 -4.53 7.50
C VAL A 162 2.86 -5.18 8.77
N ASP A 163 2.41 -4.72 9.95
CA ASP A 163 2.83 -5.31 11.23
C ASP A 163 2.53 -6.82 11.30
N SER A 164 1.36 -7.26 10.81
CA SER A 164 1.01 -8.68 10.73
C SER A 164 1.84 -9.48 9.71
N LEU A 165 2.34 -8.87 8.62
CA LEU A 165 3.22 -9.52 7.65
C LEU A 165 4.66 -9.60 8.18
N THR A 166 5.18 -8.50 8.72
CA THR A 166 6.51 -8.38 9.33
C THR A 166 6.66 -9.35 10.52
N GLN A 167 5.67 -9.41 11.43
CA GLN A 167 5.70 -10.37 12.56
C GLN A 167 5.67 -11.85 12.14
N ARG A 168 5.32 -12.15 10.88
CA ARG A 168 5.35 -13.50 10.29
C ARG A 168 6.61 -13.78 9.46
N GLY A 169 7.52 -12.80 9.32
CA GLY A 169 8.71 -12.90 8.49
C GLY A 169 8.44 -12.88 6.98
N ILE A 170 7.32 -12.28 6.55
CA ILE A 170 6.93 -12.19 5.13
C ILE A 170 7.51 -10.93 4.46
N GLY A 171 7.61 -9.83 5.21
CA GLY A 171 8.06 -8.53 4.71
C GLY A 171 7.14 -7.92 3.64
N GLN A 172 7.64 -6.90 2.96
CA GLN A 172 6.98 -6.19 1.85
C GLN A 172 8.02 -5.82 0.78
N SER A 173 7.62 -5.83 -0.50
CA SER A 173 8.44 -5.29 -1.59
C SER A 173 8.29 -3.77 -1.62
N THR A 174 7.08 -3.28 -1.90
CA THR A 174 6.70 -1.88 -1.74
C THR A 174 5.28 -1.79 -1.15
N ALA A 175 5.02 -0.79 -0.31
CA ALA A 175 3.71 -0.48 0.22
C ALA A 175 3.27 0.94 -0.16
N ILE A 176 2.11 1.05 -0.83
CA ILE A 176 1.53 2.30 -1.34
C ILE A 176 0.21 2.59 -0.62
N GLY A 177 0.11 3.77 -0.02
CA GLY A 177 -1.17 4.36 0.31
C GLY A 177 -1.65 5.26 -0.83
N ILE A 178 -2.71 4.87 -1.55
CA ILE A 178 -3.21 5.62 -2.72
C ILE A 178 -4.10 6.82 -2.34
N GLY A 179 -4.76 6.75 -1.18
CA GLY A 179 -5.50 7.86 -0.58
C GLY A 179 -7.00 7.62 -0.33
N GLY A 180 -7.54 8.37 0.63
CA GLY A 180 -8.96 8.31 1.05
C GLY A 180 -9.91 9.29 0.33
N ASP A 181 -9.38 10.17 -0.52
CA ASP A 181 -10.20 11.19 -1.20
C ASP A 181 -10.99 10.63 -2.41
N PRO A 182 -12.03 11.34 -2.89
CA PRO A 182 -12.87 10.86 -4.00
C PRO A 182 -12.21 11.02 -5.38
N ILE A 183 -11.15 11.82 -5.47
CA ILE A 183 -10.32 12.02 -6.66
C ILE A 183 -8.88 11.92 -6.19
N ILE A 184 -8.19 10.88 -6.62
CA ILE A 184 -6.78 10.59 -6.35
C ILE A 184 -6.01 10.48 -7.67
N GLY A 185 -4.68 10.47 -7.60
CA GLY A 185 -3.83 10.24 -8.79
C GLY A 185 -3.75 8.76 -9.16
N THR A 186 -2.98 7.99 -8.38
CA THR A 186 -2.75 6.55 -8.58
C THR A 186 -3.95 5.76 -8.07
N SER A 187 -4.60 4.98 -8.92
CA SER A 187 -5.70 4.08 -8.56
C SER A 187 -5.20 2.73 -8.04
N PHE A 188 -6.13 1.86 -7.62
CA PHE A 188 -5.82 0.46 -7.37
C PHE A 188 -5.27 -0.24 -8.63
N VAL A 189 -5.84 0.04 -9.80
CA VAL A 189 -5.41 -0.58 -11.07
C VAL A 189 -3.98 -0.18 -11.42
N ASP A 190 -3.62 1.09 -11.24
CA ASP A 190 -2.27 1.59 -11.55
C ASP A 190 -1.18 0.99 -10.63
N ALA A 191 -1.53 0.73 -9.37
CA ALA A 191 -0.65 0.07 -8.41
C ALA A 191 -0.56 -1.44 -8.64
N LEU A 192 -1.68 -2.09 -8.95
CA LEU A 192 -1.73 -3.52 -9.29
C LEU A 192 -0.96 -3.84 -10.57
N ALA A 193 -1.08 -2.99 -11.60
CA ALA A 193 -0.28 -3.09 -12.82
C ALA A 193 1.23 -2.98 -12.52
N ALA A 194 1.63 -2.00 -11.70
CA ALA A 194 3.03 -1.85 -11.31
C ALA A 194 3.57 -3.06 -10.53
N PHE A 195 2.76 -3.67 -9.65
CA PHE A 195 3.14 -4.89 -8.94
C PHE A 195 3.19 -6.14 -9.83
N GLU A 196 2.35 -6.25 -10.87
CA GLU A 196 2.43 -7.35 -11.85
C GLU A 196 3.68 -7.26 -12.73
N ASP A 197 4.11 -6.04 -13.06
CA ASP A 197 5.34 -5.78 -13.82
C ASP A 197 6.62 -5.95 -12.97
N ASP A 198 6.53 -6.02 -11.63
CA ASP A 198 7.66 -6.22 -10.72
C ASP A 198 7.93 -7.71 -10.42
N PRO A 199 9.03 -8.30 -10.92
CA PRO A 199 9.36 -9.71 -10.73
C PRO A 199 9.80 -10.09 -9.30
N GLU A 200 9.98 -9.14 -8.38
CA GLU A 200 10.28 -9.42 -6.97
C GLU A 200 9.03 -9.44 -6.07
N THR A 201 7.92 -8.87 -6.54
CA THR A 201 6.60 -9.01 -5.91
C THR A 201 5.99 -10.36 -6.27
N GLU A 202 5.99 -11.30 -5.32
CA GLU A 202 5.41 -12.65 -5.50
C GLU A 202 3.92 -12.71 -5.14
N ALA A 203 3.36 -11.67 -4.50
CA ALA A 203 1.94 -11.54 -4.18
C ALA A 203 1.59 -10.10 -3.76
N VAL A 204 0.31 -9.71 -3.84
CA VAL A 204 -0.17 -8.38 -3.44
C VAL A 204 -1.26 -8.46 -2.38
N VAL A 205 -1.24 -7.55 -1.39
CA VAL A 205 -2.34 -7.31 -0.47
C VAL A 205 -3.04 -5.99 -0.82
N MET A 206 -4.33 -6.08 -1.14
CA MET A 206 -5.18 -4.96 -1.52
C MET A 206 -6.15 -4.60 -0.37
N CYS A 207 -6.14 -3.34 0.07
CA CYS A 207 -6.92 -2.85 1.21
C CYS A 207 -7.85 -1.70 0.81
N GLY A 208 -9.09 -2.06 0.47
CA GLY A 208 -10.16 -1.15 0.10
C GLY A 208 -11.12 -0.78 1.24
N GLU A 209 -12.10 0.05 0.91
CA GLU A 209 -13.16 0.51 1.80
C GLU A 209 -14.48 0.74 1.05
N ILE A 210 -15.52 1.23 1.74
CA ILE A 210 -16.80 1.58 1.13
C ILE A 210 -16.71 2.84 0.26
N GLY A 211 -17.61 2.97 -0.73
CA GLY A 211 -17.76 4.16 -1.57
C GLY A 211 -16.90 4.13 -2.83
N GLY A 212 -17.41 4.68 -3.93
CA GLY A 212 -16.81 4.50 -5.27
C GLY A 212 -16.92 3.06 -5.79
N GLU A 213 -16.34 2.81 -6.96
CA GLU A 213 -16.37 1.52 -7.67
C GLU A 213 -14.94 1.02 -8.01
N ASP A 214 -13.94 1.57 -7.32
CA ASP A 214 -12.51 1.41 -7.64
C ASP A 214 -12.03 -0.04 -7.37
N GLU A 215 -12.57 -0.67 -6.33
CA GLU A 215 -12.30 -2.06 -5.98
C GLU A 215 -13.01 -3.06 -6.90
N GLU A 216 -14.21 -2.75 -7.39
CA GLU A 216 -14.87 -3.53 -8.44
C GLU A 216 -14.10 -3.45 -9.78
N GLN A 217 -13.55 -2.27 -10.12
CA GLN A 217 -12.67 -2.11 -11.29
C GLN A 217 -11.34 -2.85 -11.13
N ALA A 218 -10.74 -2.82 -9.93
CA ALA A 218 -9.55 -3.60 -9.62
C ALA A 218 -9.80 -5.10 -9.72
N ALA A 219 -10.96 -5.60 -9.27
CA ALA A 219 -11.33 -7.01 -9.42
C ALA A 219 -11.40 -7.43 -10.91
N ALA A 220 -12.00 -6.60 -11.77
CA ALA A 220 -12.02 -6.84 -13.22
C ALA A 220 -10.60 -6.86 -13.81
N TYR A 221 -9.73 -5.92 -13.43
CA TYR A 221 -8.33 -5.89 -13.86
C TYR A 221 -7.56 -7.15 -13.44
N ILE A 222 -7.68 -7.59 -12.18
CA ILE A 222 -7.03 -8.80 -11.66
C ILE A 222 -7.44 -10.03 -12.48
N ALA A 223 -8.74 -10.18 -12.76
CA ALA A 223 -9.27 -11.33 -13.50
C ALA A 223 -8.82 -11.39 -14.98
N GLU A 224 -8.51 -10.24 -15.60
CA GLU A 224 -8.14 -10.13 -17.01
C GLU A 224 -6.61 -10.06 -17.24
N HIS A 225 -5.84 -9.54 -16.28
CA HIS A 225 -4.47 -9.09 -16.51
C HIS A 225 -3.39 -9.58 -15.54
N MET A 226 -3.72 -10.10 -14.34
CA MET A 226 -2.71 -10.48 -13.35
C MET A 226 -2.49 -12.00 -13.25
N GLU A 227 -1.23 -12.43 -13.25
CA GLU A 227 -0.82 -13.76 -12.77
C GLU A 227 -0.39 -13.72 -11.30
N THR A 228 0.00 -12.55 -10.78
CA THR A 228 0.43 -12.36 -9.38
C THR A 228 -0.74 -12.51 -8.39
N PRO A 229 -0.66 -13.42 -7.39
CA PRO A 229 -1.75 -13.65 -6.45
C PRO A 229 -2.08 -12.41 -5.61
N VAL A 230 -3.36 -12.03 -5.58
CA VAL A 230 -3.87 -10.93 -4.75
C VAL A 230 -4.70 -11.47 -3.58
N ALA A 231 -4.58 -10.87 -2.40
CA ALA A 231 -5.52 -11.05 -1.28
C ALA A 231 -6.18 -9.72 -0.89
N GLY A 232 -7.48 -9.74 -0.61
CA GLY A 232 -8.27 -8.55 -0.36
C GLY A 232 -8.62 -8.32 1.11
N PHE A 233 -8.83 -7.05 1.48
CA PHE A 233 -9.61 -6.66 2.64
C PHE A 233 -10.46 -5.44 2.31
N ILE A 234 -11.74 -5.45 2.70
CA ILE A 234 -12.68 -4.34 2.50
C ILE A 234 -13.18 -3.83 3.85
N ALA A 235 -12.81 -2.61 4.19
CA ALA A 235 -13.30 -1.90 5.38
C ALA A 235 -14.76 -1.44 5.21
N GLY A 236 -15.42 -1.13 6.33
CA GLY A 236 -16.77 -0.52 6.30
C GLY A 236 -17.95 -1.49 6.14
N ARG A 237 -17.76 -2.82 6.28
CA ARG A 237 -18.84 -3.85 6.23
C ARG A 237 -20.08 -3.54 7.08
N THR A 238 -19.95 -2.75 8.16
CA THR A 238 -21.05 -2.36 9.06
C THR A 238 -21.42 -0.87 8.96
N ALA A 239 -21.05 -0.18 7.88
CA ALA A 239 -21.34 1.24 7.69
C ALA A 239 -22.83 1.46 7.35
N PRO A 240 -23.51 2.43 7.97
CA PRO A 240 -24.89 2.76 7.62
C PRO A 240 -24.94 3.50 6.26
N PRO A 241 -25.94 3.22 5.38
CA PRO A 241 -26.08 3.88 4.09
C PRO A 241 -26.15 5.41 4.19
N GLY A 242 -25.58 6.11 3.20
CA GLY A 242 -25.62 7.58 3.11
C GLY A 242 -24.82 8.34 4.17
N LYS A 243 -24.00 7.66 4.98
CA LYS A 243 -23.13 8.29 5.98
C LYS A 243 -21.66 8.26 5.54
N ARG A 244 -20.97 9.40 5.64
CA ARG A 244 -19.51 9.49 5.47
C ARG A 244 -18.77 8.89 6.67
N MET A 245 -17.78 8.05 6.40
CA MET A 245 -17.01 7.32 7.41
C MET A 245 -15.55 7.74 7.44
N GLY A 246 -15.25 8.89 8.07
CA GLY A 246 -13.90 9.44 8.13
C GLY A 246 -13.52 10.10 6.82
N HIS A 247 -12.82 9.35 5.95
CA HIS A 247 -12.34 9.79 4.65
C HIS A 247 -13.46 10.41 3.78
N ALA A 248 -13.05 11.29 2.87
CA ALA A 248 -13.96 11.98 1.97
C ALA A 248 -14.66 11.05 0.96
N GLY A 249 -13.96 10.01 0.47
CA GLY A 249 -14.51 9.00 -0.45
C GLY A 249 -15.43 7.96 0.21
N ALA A 250 -15.33 7.76 1.53
CA ALA A 250 -16.00 6.69 2.27
C ALA A 250 -17.51 6.93 2.50
N ILE A 251 -18.30 6.96 1.42
CA ILE A 251 -19.76 7.18 1.41
C ILE A 251 -20.43 6.11 0.54
N VAL A 252 -21.33 5.32 1.14
CA VAL A 252 -22.17 4.37 0.39
C VAL A 252 -23.27 5.12 -0.36
N SER A 253 -23.25 5.03 -1.69
CA SER A 253 -24.28 5.53 -2.60
C SER A 253 -25.59 4.73 -2.51
N GLY A 254 -26.72 5.41 -2.68
CA GLY A 254 -28.05 4.79 -2.64
C GLY A 254 -28.38 3.87 -3.85
N SER A 255 -27.45 3.70 -4.78
CA SER A 255 -27.54 2.83 -5.96
C SER A 255 -27.32 1.34 -5.66
N GLY A 256 -26.70 1.01 -4.51
CA GLY A 256 -26.26 -0.35 -4.17
C GLY A 256 -24.82 -0.66 -4.58
N THR A 257 -24.30 0.03 -5.60
CA THR A 257 -22.86 0.03 -5.95
C THR A 257 -22.05 0.78 -4.89
N GLY A 258 -20.78 0.37 -4.71
CA GLY A 258 -19.89 0.91 -3.68
C GLY A 258 -20.20 0.47 -2.24
N THR A 259 -21.07 -0.53 -2.06
CA THR A 259 -21.23 -1.23 -0.78
C THR A 259 -20.04 -2.16 -0.53
N ALA A 260 -19.76 -2.47 0.74
CA ALA A 260 -18.72 -3.44 1.07
C ALA A 260 -19.03 -4.84 0.52
N GLU A 261 -20.31 -5.22 0.45
CA GLU A 261 -20.79 -6.50 -0.10
C GLU A 261 -20.51 -6.59 -1.61
N SER A 262 -20.92 -5.57 -2.40
CA SER A 262 -20.60 -5.43 -3.84
C SER A 262 -19.11 -5.66 -4.13
N LYS A 263 -18.24 -5.00 -3.35
CA LYS A 263 -16.77 -5.09 -3.48
C LYS A 263 -16.22 -6.47 -3.11
N ILE A 264 -16.75 -7.09 -2.06
CA ILE A 264 -16.36 -8.43 -1.62
C ILE A 264 -16.75 -9.46 -2.67
N ASP A 265 -17.96 -9.36 -3.23
CA ASP A 265 -18.46 -10.29 -4.24
C ASP A 265 -17.66 -10.16 -5.54
N ALA A 266 -17.43 -8.94 -6.04
CA ALA A 266 -16.60 -8.70 -7.22
C ALA A 266 -15.17 -9.27 -7.07
N LEU A 267 -14.53 -9.05 -5.92
CA LEU A 267 -13.20 -9.59 -5.64
C LEU A 267 -13.20 -11.13 -5.55
N ASN A 268 -14.20 -11.73 -4.88
CA ASN A 268 -14.31 -13.19 -4.82
C ASN A 268 -14.56 -13.82 -6.20
N ASP A 269 -15.37 -13.19 -7.06
CA ASP A 269 -15.64 -13.62 -8.43
C ASP A 269 -14.37 -13.51 -9.32
N ALA A 270 -13.50 -12.53 -9.05
CA ALA A 270 -12.15 -12.43 -9.63
C ALA A 270 -11.13 -13.41 -9.01
N GLY A 271 -11.53 -14.26 -8.06
CA GLY A 271 -10.66 -15.23 -7.39
C GLY A 271 -9.83 -14.68 -6.23
N VAL A 272 -10.04 -13.42 -5.82
CA VAL A 272 -9.31 -12.74 -4.75
C VAL A 272 -9.95 -13.06 -3.39
N PRO A 273 -9.30 -13.82 -2.49
CA PRO A 273 -9.86 -14.13 -1.19
C PRO A 273 -9.90 -12.89 -0.28
N VAL A 274 -11.10 -12.48 0.14
CA VAL A 274 -11.28 -11.29 0.99
C VAL A 274 -11.37 -11.63 2.49
N GLY A 275 -10.48 -11.07 3.30
CA GLY A 275 -10.42 -11.29 4.76
C GLY A 275 -11.56 -10.64 5.56
N ASP A 276 -12.04 -11.34 6.59
CA ASP A 276 -13.19 -10.91 7.42
C ASP A 276 -12.88 -9.85 8.48
N THR A 277 -11.68 -9.90 9.06
CA THR A 277 -11.24 -8.98 10.11
C THR A 277 -9.78 -8.59 9.91
N PRO A 278 -9.36 -7.34 10.21
CA PRO A 278 -7.96 -6.93 10.13
C PRO A 278 -7.05 -7.74 11.08
N ARG A 279 -7.64 -8.25 12.17
CA ARG A 279 -6.93 -9.01 13.20
C ARG A 279 -7.67 -10.31 13.50
N ARG A 280 -6.97 -11.43 13.41
CA ARG A 280 -7.40 -12.71 13.98
C ARG A 280 -6.21 -13.49 14.53
N SER A 281 -6.21 -13.69 15.85
CA SER A 281 -5.25 -14.50 16.59
C SER A 281 -5.90 -15.87 16.93
N PRO A 282 -5.21 -16.88 17.52
CA PRO A 282 -5.12 -18.20 16.87
C PRO A 282 -6.26 -19.20 17.14
N THR A 283 -7.31 -18.83 17.88
CA THR A 283 -8.19 -19.80 18.58
C THR A 283 -9.54 -20.06 17.92
N THR A 284 -9.81 -19.46 16.77
CA THR A 284 -10.77 -19.91 15.74
C THR A 284 -10.25 -19.40 14.38
N SER A 285 -10.60 -19.93 13.22
CA SER A 285 -11.20 -21.20 12.78
C SER A 285 -10.91 -21.30 11.27
N ARG A 286 -10.82 -22.51 10.71
CA ARG A 286 -10.09 -22.79 9.45
C ARG A 286 -10.49 -22.04 8.16
N ALA A 287 -11.57 -21.25 8.12
CA ALA A 287 -12.00 -20.54 6.90
C ALA A 287 -11.18 -19.27 6.61
N SER A 288 -11.23 -18.26 7.48
CA SER A 288 -10.59 -16.94 7.23
C SER A 288 -9.07 -16.92 7.39
N CYS A 289 -8.43 -18.05 7.74
CA CYS A 289 -6.96 -18.16 7.74
C CYS A 289 -6.38 -18.22 6.32
N ASN A 290 -7.19 -18.55 5.31
CA ASN A 290 -6.67 -18.80 3.96
C ASN A 290 -6.22 -17.53 3.22
N ALA A 291 -6.85 -16.36 3.37
CA ALA A 291 -6.48 -15.18 2.55
C ALA A 291 -4.99 -14.79 2.70
N LEU A 292 -4.51 -14.58 3.92
CA LEU A 292 -3.09 -14.27 4.18
C LEU A 292 -2.16 -15.50 4.08
N ALA A 293 -2.67 -16.72 4.24
CA ALA A 293 -1.85 -17.94 4.15
C ALA A 293 -1.69 -18.44 2.70
N VAL A 294 -2.62 -18.12 1.79
CA VAL A 294 -2.51 -18.40 0.36
C VAL A 294 -1.45 -17.49 -0.26
N VAL A 295 -1.43 -16.21 0.10
CA VAL A 295 -0.37 -15.26 -0.27
C VAL A 295 1.01 -15.70 0.26
N ALA A 296 1.08 -16.28 1.47
CA ALA A 296 2.35 -16.72 2.06
C ALA A 296 2.84 -18.11 1.60
N VAL A 297 2.07 -18.87 0.81
CA VAL A 297 2.40 -20.26 0.45
C VAL A 297 2.26 -20.48 -1.06
N GLY A 298 3.02 -19.70 -1.82
CA GLY A 298 3.42 -19.99 -3.20
C GLY A 298 4.45 -21.13 -3.33
N GLY A 299 4.51 -22.07 -2.38
CA GLY A 299 5.44 -23.20 -2.43
C GLY A 299 5.84 -23.77 -1.06
N ALA A 300 5.25 -24.93 -0.73
CA ALA A 300 5.58 -25.81 0.41
C ALA A 300 5.44 -25.23 1.85
N ALA A 301 4.80 -26.01 2.73
CA ALA A 301 4.71 -25.67 4.14
C ALA A 301 6.07 -25.84 4.85
N VAL A 302 6.50 -24.79 5.55
CA VAL A 302 7.70 -24.78 6.38
C VAL A 302 7.28 -24.81 7.86
N ASP A 303 7.89 -25.67 8.67
CA ASP A 303 7.57 -25.72 10.10
C ASP A 303 8.21 -24.56 10.91
N GLY A 304 7.82 -24.42 12.18
CA GLY A 304 8.35 -23.39 13.09
C GLY A 304 9.84 -23.54 13.45
N GLY A 305 10.56 -24.48 12.83
CA GLY A 305 12.01 -24.63 12.88
C GLY A 305 12.70 -24.44 11.52
N GLY A 306 11.99 -23.96 10.50
CA GLY A 306 12.55 -23.63 9.18
C GLY A 306 12.79 -24.85 8.27
N ARG A 307 12.10 -25.98 8.49
CA ARG A 307 12.21 -27.15 7.61
C ARG A 307 11.03 -27.30 6.67
N VAL A 308 11.33 -27.48 5.38
CA VAL A 308 10.38 -27.86 4.34
C VAL A 308 9.97 -29.32 4.55
N LEU A 309 8.67 -29.59 4.65
CA LEU A 309 8.12 -30.95 4.77
C LEU A 309 7.58 -31.41 3.41
N ASP A 310 8.35 -32.23 2.70
CA ASP A 310 7.88 -32.83 1.44
C ASP A 310 7.19 -34.18 1.68
N GLY A 311 5.99 -34.32 1.11
CA GLY A 311 5.02 -35.38 1.39
C GLY A 311 5.17 -36.64 0.54
N ALA A 312 6.19 -36.74 -0.31
CA ALA A 312 6.53 -37.96 -1.04
C ALA A 312 8.01 -37.99 -1.43
N GLY A 313 8.67 -39.14 -1.27
CA GLY A 313 10.07 -39.30 -1.70
C GLY A 313 10.22 -39.23 -3.23
N GLY A 314 10.53 -38.05 -3.75
CA GLY A 314 10.82 -37.76 -5.17
C GLY A 314 12.01 -36.83 -5.32
N ARG A 315 12.70 -36.87 -6.46
CA ARG A 315 13.89 -36.02 -6.70
C ARG A 315 13.45 -34.61 -7.08
N ALA A 316 14.13 -33.60 -6.55
CA ALA A 316 13.91 -32.20 -6.91
C ALA A 316 14.15 -31.94 -8.41
N THR A 317 13.17 -31.29 -9.05
CA THR A 317 13.29 -30.66 -10.37
C THR A 317 13.33 -29.13 -10.22
N PRO A 318 14.17 -28.40 -10.97
CA PRO A 318 14.25 -26.95 -10.86
C PRO A 318 12.94 -26.23 -11.24
N PHE A 319 12.69 -25.09 -10.59
CA PHE A 319 11.46 -24.29 -10.70
C PHE A 319 11.11 -23.80 -12.13
N ALA A 320 12.08 -23.80 -13.06
CA ALA A 320 11.93 -23.26 -14.41
C ALA A 320 10.94 -24.05 -15.30
N ASP A 321 10.75 -25.35 -15.08
CA ASP A 321 9.91 -26.19 -15.96
C ASP A 321 8.41 -26.16 -15.64
N CYS A 322 7.98 -25.62 -14.49
CA CYS A 322 6.56 -25.59 -14.11
C CYS A 322 5.69 -24.65 -14.98
N ARG A 323 6.27 -23.69 -15.72
CA ARG A 323 5.52 -22.65 -16.45
C ARG A 323 4.77 -23.13 -17.71
N ARG A 324 4.73 -24.43 -18.04
CA ARG A 324 4.16 -24.91 -19.33
C ARG A 324 3.08 -26.00 -19.30
N GLU A 325 2.78 -26.64 -18.17
CA GLU A 325 1.91 -27.84 -18.17
C GLU A 325 0.54 -27.71 -17.46
N HIS A 326 0.23 -26.64 -16.74
CA HIS A 326 -0.99 -26.57 -15.92
C HIS A 326 -1.97 -25.46 -16.32
N ARG A 327 -2.69 -25.71 -17.44
CA ARG A 327 -3.92 -24.99 -17.78
C ARG A 327 -5.10 -25.91 -18.13
N ARG A 328 -5.03 -27.19 -17.73
CA ARG A 328 -6.10 -28.20 -17.91
C ARG A 328 -6.14 -29.14 -16.69
N ASP A 329 -7.35 -29.45 -16.24
CA ASP A 329 -7.71 -30.52 -15.30
C ASP A 329 -7.26 -30.41 -13.82
N ALA A 330 -7.52 -29.26 -13.18
CA ALA A 330 -7.60 -29.15 -11.72
C ALA A 330 -8.95 -28.55 -11.28
N SER A 331 -9.83 -29.36 -10.68
CA SER A 331 -11.06 -28.86 -10.05
C SER A 331 -10.76 -28.25 -8.67
N PRO A 332 -11.58 -27.31 -8.16
CA PRO A 332 -11.33 -26.68 -6.85
C PRO A 332 -11.21 -27.63 -5.65
N GLU A 333 -11.87 -28.81 -5.71
CA GLU A 333 -11.71 -29.85 -4.69
C GLU A 333 -10.31 -30.48 -4.67
N SER A 334 -9.65 -30.60 -5.83
CA SER A 334 -8.35 -31.28 -5.94
C SER A 334 -7.19 -30.51 -5.28
N LEU A 335 -7.22 -29.17 -5.32
CA LEU A 335 -6.29 -28.32 -4.58
C LEU A 335 -6.53 -28.42 -3.06
N ARG A 336 -7.79 -28.39 -2.65
CA ARG A 336 -8.18 -28.46 -1.23
C ARG A 336 -7.75 -29.78 -0.59
N GLN A 337 -7.82 -30.89 -1.31
CA GLN A 337 -7.43 -32.20 -0.79
C GLN A 337 -5.90 -32.41 -0.75
N ARG A 338 -5.14 -31.73 -1.62
CA ARG A 338 -3.67 -31.79 -1.63
C ARG A 338 -3.00 -30.90 -0.57
N LEU A 339 -3.65 -29.81 -0.15
CA LEU A 339 -3.09 -28.85 0.82
C LEU A 339 -3.38 -29.18 2.29
N PHE A 340 -4.37 -30.04 2.59
CA PHE A 340 -4.90 -30.23 3.95
C PHE A 340 -5.05 -31.71 4.37
N GLY A 341 -4.03 -32.53 4.12
CA GLY A 341 -4.02 -33.95 4.53
C GLY A 341 -4.37 -34.17 6.01
N ASP A 342 -5.06 -35.27 6.32
CA ASP A 342 -5.71 -35.51 7.61
C ASP A 342 -4.73 -35.46 8.82
N VAL A 343 -4.99 -34.55 9.77
CA VAL A 343 -4.28 -34.48 11.05
C VAL A 343 -5.26 -34.22 12.21
N GLU A 344 -5.24 -35.13 13.19
CA GLU A 344 -6.00 -35.03 14.45
C GLU A 344 -5.45 -33.97 15.44
N PRO A 345 -6.29 -33.44 16.35
CA PRO A 345 -5.88 -32.37 17.25
C PRO A 345 -5.17 -32.86 18.51
N VAL A 346 -3.92 -32.42 18.73
CA VAL A 346 -3.27 -32.42 20.05
C VAL A 346 -3.15 -30.99 20.54
N GLY A 347 -3.81 -30.66 21.65
CA GLY A 347 -3.80 -29.31 22.24
C GLY A 347 -2.85 -29.19 23.42
N GLN A 348 -2.11 -28.07 23.51
CA GLN A 348 -1.49 -27.57 24.74
C GLN A 348 -1.52 -26.04 24.78
N ARG A 349 -1.58 -25.48 25.98
CA ARG A 349 -1.66 -24.02 26.24
C ARG A 349 -0.25 -23.41 26.33
N LEU A 350 -0.14 -22.15 25.92
CA LEU A 350 0.88 -21.22 26.40
C LEU A 350 0.23 -19.89 26.79
N GLU A 351 0.59 -19.38 27.96
CA GLU A 351 0.22 -18.04 28.43
C GLU A 351 1.27 -17.02 27.95
N VAL A 352 0.84 -15.82 27.58
CA VAL A 352 1.74 -14.72 27.20
C VAL A 352 1.36 -13.47 28.00
N GLY A 353 2.33 -12.88 28.70
CA GLY A 353 2.12 -11.72 29.57
C GLY A 353 1.91 -10.40 28.82
N LEU A 354 1.12 -9.51 29.41
CA LEU A 354 0.90 -8.15 28.89
C LEU A 354 1.99 -7.16 29.33
N ALA A 355 2.69 -6.57 28.37
CA ALA A 355 3.33 -5.25 28.49
C ALA A 355 3.58 -4.67 27.08
N GLY A 356 2.89 -3.58 26.71
CA GLY A 356 3.03 -2.99 25.36
C GLY A 356 1.81 -2.22 24.85
N HIS A 357 1.24 -1.32 25.66
CA HIS A 357 0.10 -0.48 25.26
C HIS A 357 0.29 0.96 25.76
N PHE A 358 1.12 1.78 25.09
CA PHE A 358 1.14 3.24 25.30
C PHE A 358 1.92 4.01 24.21
N GLU A 359 1.48 4.03 22.94
CA GLU A 359 1.91 5.11 22.02
C GLU A 359 1.01 5.45 20.81
N VAL A 360 0.08 4.59 20.39
CA VAL A 360 -0.78 4.85 19.21
C VAL A 360 -1.78 6.00 19.42
N ALA A 361 -2.08 6.39 20.66
CA ALA A 361 -3.15 7.33 20.99
C ALA A 361 -2.86 8.82 20.71
N ARG A 362 -1.64 9.18 20.26
CA ARG A 362 -1.25 10.60 20.08
C ARG A 362 -1.48 11.16 18.66
N LEU A 363 -1.58 10.32 17.64
CA LEU A 363 -1.82 10.75 16.25
C LEU A 363 -3.26 11.26 15.98
N GLN A 364 -4.25 10.93 16.82
CA GLN A 364 -5.67 11.20 16.56
C GLN A 364 -6.23 12.51 17.19
N ARG A 365 -5.39 13.50 17.53
CA ARG A 365 -5.85 14.69 18.29
C ARG A 365 -5.49 16.08 17.74
N PHE A 366 -4.94 16.17 16.53
CA PHE A 366 -4.76 17.44 15.81
C PHE A 366 -5.10 17.33 14.32
N LEU A 367 -6.21 16.63 14.02
CA LEU A 367 -7.00 16.76 12.79
C LEU A 367 -8.28 17.55 13.13
#